data_AF-A0A7X8QRT2-F1
#
_entry.id   AF-A0A7X8QRT2-F1
#
_cell.length_a   1.000
_cell.length_b   1.000
_cell.length_c   1.000
_cell.angle_alpha   90.00
_cell.angle_beta   90.00
_cell.angle_gamma   90.00
#
_symmetry.space_group_name_H-M   'P 1'
#
loop_
_entity.id
_entity.type
_entity.pdbx_description
1 polymer ?
#
loop_
_entity_poly.entity_id
_entity_poly.type
_entity_poly.pdbx_seq_one_letter_code
_entity_poly.pdbx_strand_id
1 'polypeptide(L)'
;MSNIIFYFSGTGNSYSIAKGIQKEIGDTILAPLLKAKDYKAAEYNIVGFVFPVYYVHVPEIALSAIKGLSLGKGQQVFAIATYAGSWGYALQDIREALSDKDVILQEYKIKTPGNYILEYGAFPRAYQEYILKKVDTQISKIAGLILDNKKTGYIEPNLIARIFHSKSDKQRNLFSEIGSDFYAKEQCAHCYQCVKLCPTNNITISDGNLIWGSKCAQCMACIQWCPQNAVSHPLMKENRRYYTNPNVIINKSGALELKENISRSTYKN
;
A
#
# COMPACT_ATOMS: atom_id res chain seq x y z
N MET A 1 -15.86 7.39 -20.27
CA MET A 1 -15.41 8.06 -19.03
C MET A 1 -14.25 7.25 -18.50
N SER A 2 -13.17 7.92 -18.10
CA SER A 2 -11.96 7.23 -17.61
C SER A 2 -12.23 6.53 -16.27
N ASN A 3 -11.38 5.58 -15.90
CA ASN A 3 -11.37 4.90 -14.60
C ASN A 3 -10.31 5.53 -13.68
N ILE A 4 -10.40 5.29 -12.37
CA ILE A 4 -9.34 5.67 -11.45
C ILE A 4 -9.05 4.57 -10.44
N ILE A 5 -7.77 4.33 -10.17
CA ILE A 5 -7.30 3.43 -9.12
C ILE A 5 -6.46 4.24 -8.14
N PHE A 6 -6.90 4.25 -6.89
CA PHE A 6 -6.15 4.76 -5.77
C PHE A 6 -5.34 3.65 -5.11
N TYR A 7 -4.06 3.92 -4.83
CA TYR A 7 -3.19 2.97 -4.15
C TYR A 7 -2.54 3.56 -2.91
N PHE A 8 -2.36 2.74 -1.88
CA PHE A 8 -1.45 3.02 -0.76
C PHE A 8 -0.41 1.92 -0.72
N SER A 9 0.89 2.25 -0.71
CA SER A 9 1.94 1.23 -0.73
C SER A 9 3.22 1.69 -0.05
N GLY A 10 3.72 0.89 0.89
CA GLY A 10 5.03 1.10 1.51
C GLY A 10 6.16 0.50 0.68
N THR A 11 6.13 -0.82 0.46
CA THR A 11 7.20 -1.58 -0.21
C THR A 11 6.92 -1.94 -1.67
N GLY A 12 5.90 -1.34 -2.28
CA GLY A 12 5.61 -1.49 -3.71
C GLY A 12 4.67 -2.63 -4.10
N ASN A 13 4.25 -3.50 -3.18
CA ASN A 13 3.33 -4.62 -3.49
C ASN A 13 1.98 -4.13 -4.04
N SER A 14 1.29 -3.30 -3.26
CA SER A 14 -0.01 -2.72 -3.65
C SER A 14 0.12 -1.83 -4.89
N TYR A 15 1.22 -1.09 -5.04
CA TYR A 15 1.50 -0.30 -6.24
C TYR A 15 1.64 -1.19 -7.49
N SER A 16 2.43 -2.27 -7.42
CA SER A 16 2.61 -3.20 -8.54
C SER A 16 1.29 -3.84 -8.96
N ILE A 17 0.45 -4.23 -8.00
CA ILE A 17 -0.88 -4.79 -8.26
C ILE A 17 -1.78 -3.74 -8.92
N ALA A 18 -1.87 -2.54 -8.35
CA ALA A 18 -2.69 -1.46 -8.91
C ALA A 18 -2.27 -1.11 -10.34
N LYS A 19 -0.96 -1.11 -10.62
CA LYS A 19 -0.39 -0.89 -11.95
C LYS A 19 -0.71 -2.02 -12.93
N GLY A 20 -0.67 -3.27 -12.46
CA GLY A 20 -1.10 -4.43 -13.26
C GLY A 20 -2.57 -4.35 -13.63
N ILE A 21 -3.45 -4.06 -12.67
CA ILE A 21 -4.89 -3.88 -12.92
C ILE A 21 -5.11 -2.70 -13.88
N GLN A 22 -4.44 -1.56 -13.69
CA GLN A 22 -4.50 -0.40 -14.60
C GLN A 22 -4.23 -0.80 -16.06
N LYS A 23 -3.22 -1.64 -16.28
CA LYS A 23 -2.83 -2.10 -17.62
C LYS A 23 -3.90 -2.98 -18.27
N GLU A 24 -4.52 -3.87 -17.50
CA GLU A 24 -5.52 -4.83 -17.99
C GLU A 24 -6.88 -4.18 -18.25
N ILE A 25 -7.31 -3.24 -17.41
CA ILE A 25 -8.64 -2.61 -17.56
C ILE A 25 -8.65 -1.43 -18.56
N GLY A 26 -7.48 -0.87 -18.91
CA GLY A 26 -7.35 0.25 -19.86
C GLY A 26 -7.95 1.57 -19.34
N ASP A 27 -7.74 2.68 -20.07
CA ASP A 27 -8.25 4.04 -19.76
C ASP A 27 -8.40 4.35 -18.26
N THR A 28 -7.30 4.28 -17.53
CA THR A 28 -7.30 4.33 -16.06
C THR A 28 -6.23 5.28 -15.55
N ILE A 29 -6.61 6.21 -14.68
CA ILE A 29 -5.69 7.02 -13.88
C ILE A 29 -5.23 6.20 -12.66
N LEU A 30 -3.93 6.23 -12.37
CA LEU A 30 -3.39 5.65 -11.14
C LEU A 30 -2.90 6.77 -10.23
N ALA A 31 -3.41 6.85 -9.00
CA ALA A 31 -3.13 7.93 -8.07
C ALA A 31 -2.82 7.42 -6.65
N PRO A 32 -1.93 8.10 -5.88
CA PRO A 32 -1.77 7.81 -4.46
C PRO A 32 -3.08 8.09 -3.70
N LEU A 33 -3.52 7.14 -2.87
CA LEU A 33 -4.78 7.24 -2.14
C LEU A 33 -4.84 8.45 -1.20
N LEU A 34 -3.72 8.87 -0.61
CA LEU A 34 -3.70 10.06 0.24
C LEU A 34 -3.84 11.38 -0.52
N LYS A 35 -3.79 11.34 -1.86
CA LYS A 35 -4.11 12.44 -2.76
C LYS A 35 -5.51 12.32 -3.35
N ALA A 36 -6.34 11.40 -2.88
CA ALA A 36 -7.64 11.14 -3.50
C ALA A 36 -8.58 12.36 -3.49
N LYS A 37 -8.43 13.26 -2.51
CA LYS A 37 -9.15 14.54 -2.46
C LYS A 37 -8.88 15.48 -3.64
N ASP A 38 -7.77 15.27 -4.36
CA ASP A 38 -7.40 16.08 -5.53
C ASP A 38 -8.19 15.63 -6.78
N TYR A 39 -9.02 14.59 -6.65
CA TYR A 39 -9.79 13.99 -7.73
C TYR A 39 -11.28 14.00 -7.39
N LYS A 40 -12.12 14.25 -8.39
CA LYS A 40 -13.56 14.08 -8.28
C LYS A 40 -13.93 12.63 -8.59
N ALA A 41 -13.79 11.74 -7.60
CA ALA A 41 -13.97 10.30 -7.79
C ALA A 41 -15.34 9.92 -8.42
N ALA A 42 -16.40 10.69 -8.14
CA ALA A 42 -17.72 10.51 -8.74
C ALA A 42 -17.79 10.72 -10.27
N GLU A 43 -16.80 11.37 -10.89
CA GLU A 43 -16.74 11.59 -12.34
C GLU A 43 -16.09 10.42 -13.12
N TYR A 44 -15.59 9.39 -12.42
CA TYR A 44 -14.97 8.22 -13.04
C TYR A 44 -15.95 7.06 -13.19
N ASN A 45 -15.75 6.19 -14.17
CA ASN A 45 -16.62 5.01 -14.36
C ASN A 45 -16.38 3.95 -13.27
N ILE A 46 -15.11 3.57 -13.08
CA ILE A 46 -14.68 2.60 -12.08
C ILE A 46 -13.74 3.29 -11.08
N VAL A 47 -13.98 3.09 -9.78
CA VAL A 47 -13.10 3.55 -8.70
C VAL A 47 -12.48 2.35 -7.97
N GLY A 48 -11.17 2.23 -8.03
CA GLY A 48 -10.42 1.15 -7.38
C GLY A 48 -9.66 1.60 -6.14
N PHE A 49 -9.61 0.76 -5.11
CA PHE A 49 -8.78 0.94 -3.92
C PHE A 49 -7.83 -0.26 -3.75
N VAL A 50 -6.52 -0.02 -3.74
CA VAL A 50 -5.51 -1.08 -3.56
C VAL A 50 -4.60 -0.72 -2.39
N PHE A 51 -4.63 -1.52 -1.33
CA PHE A 51 -3.96 -1.18 -0.07
C PHE A 51 -3.43 -2.42 0.67
N PRO A 52 -2.39 -2.26 1.51
CA PRO A 52 -1.91 -3.30 2.40
C PRO A 52 -2.82 -3.49 3.60
N VAL A 53 -2.79 -4.67 4.20
CA VAL A 53 -3.40 -4.94 5.50
C VAL A 53 -2.37 -4.72 6.59
N TYR A 54 -2.64 -3.77 7.50
CA TYR A 54 -1.81 -3.49 8.68
C TYR A 54 -2.57 -3.90 9.93
N TYR A 55 -1.98 -4.81 10.70
CA TYR A 55 -2.60 -5.41 11.89
C TYR A 55 -4.07 -5.77 11.65
N VAL A 56 -4.32 -6.61 10.65
CA VAL A 56 -5.65 -7.09 10.24
C VAL A 56 -6.67 -6.04 9.78
N HIS A 57 -6.29 -4.77 9.60
CA HIS A 57 -7.18 -3.70 9.13
C HIS A 57 -6.60 -2.93 7.94
N VAL A 58 -7.43 -2.07 7.34
CA VAL A 58 -6.96 -1.00 6.45
C VAL A 58 -6.09 -0.02 7.26
N PRO A 59 -5.00 0.53 6.70
CA PRO A 59 -4.26 1.61 7.36
C PRO A 59 -5.19 2.80 7.61
N GLU A 60 -5.25 3.31 8.83
CA GLU A 60 -6.25 4.31 9.23
C GLU A 60 -6.29 5.55 8.32
N ILE A 61 -5.11 6.03 7.91
CA ILE A 61 -4.97 7.15 6.96
C ILE A 61 -5.56 6.85 5.58
N ALA A 62 -5.48 5.60 5.11
CA ALA A 62 -6.07 5.16 3.86
C ALA A 62 -7.58 5.05 4.01
N LEU A 63 -8.07 4.47 5.11
CA LEU A 63 -9.48 4.34 5.40
C LEU A 63 -10.18 5.71 5.51
N SER A 64 -9.54 6.65 6.22
CA SER A 64 -9.98 8.04 6.32
C SER A 64 -10.09 8.73 4.96
N ALA A 65 -9.11 8.52 4.07
CA ALA A 65 -9.15 9.05 2.71
C ALA A 65 -10.31 8.47 1.89
N ILE A 66 -10.57 7.17 1.99
CA ILE A 66 -11.69 6.48 1.30
C ILE A 66 -13.04 7.00 1.82
N LYS A 67 -13.17 7.16 3.14
CA LYS A 67 -14.41 7.65 3.76
C LYS A 67 -14.76 9.07 3.29
N GLY A 68 -13.76 9.93 3.13
CA GLY A 68 -13.94 11.32 2.69
C GLY A 68 -14.27 11.52 1.21
N LEU A 69 -14.27 10.47 0.38
CA LEU A 69 -14.58 10.59 -1.04
C LEU A 69 -16.08 10.63 -1.31
N SER A 70 -16.48 11.54 -2.20
CA SER A 70 -17.80 11.51 -2.84
C SER A 70 -17.77 10.53 -4.02
N LEU A 71 -18.71 9.58 -4.01
CA LEU A 71 -18.89 8.57 -5.06
C LEU A 71 -20.26 8.74 -5.72
N GLY A 72 -20.37 8.36 -6.98
CA GLY A 72 -21.62 8.39 -7.74
C GLY A 72 -22.60 7.30 -7.29
N LYS A 73 -23.89 7.54 -7.50
CA LYS A 73 -24.94 6.54 -7.23
C LYS A 73 -24.79 5.35 -8.18
N GLY A 74 -24.81 4.13 -7.64
CA GLY A 74 -24.59 2.90 -8.38
C GLY A 74 -23.18 2.76 -8.97
N GLN A 75 -22.23 3.63 -8.58
CA GLN A 75 -20.88 3.62 -9.15
C GLN A 75 -20.17 2.30 -8.82
N GLN A 76 -19.43 1.78 -9.80
CA GLN A 76 -18.66 0.56 -9.62
C GLN A 76 -17.40 0.86 -8.80
N VAL A 77 -17.23 0.12 -7.70
CA VAL A 77 -16.09 0.23 -6.80
C VAL A 77 -15.45 -1.13 -6.61
N PHE A 78 -14.12 -1.21 -6.66
CA PHE A 78 -13.41 -2.42 -6.23
C PHE A 78 -12.38 -2.12 -5.15
N ALA A 79 -12.18 -3.06 -4.23
CA ALA A 79 -11.17 -3.00 -3.20
C ALA A 79 -10.28 -4.26 -3.23
N ILE A 80 -8.96 -4.06 -3.22
CA ILE A 80 -7.97 -5.14 -3.20
C ILE A 80 -7.09 -5.00 -1.96
N ALA A 81 -7.27 -5.92 -1.02
CA ALA A 81 -6.44 -6.03 0.18
C ALA A 81 -5.20 -6.90 -0.09
N THR A 82 -4.01 -6.32 0.03
CA THR A 82 -2.74 -7.06 -0.09
C THR A 82 -2.23 -7.48 1.29
N TYR A 83 -1.95 -8.76 1.49
CA TYR A 83 -1.64 -9.29 2.82
C TYR A 83 -0.56 -10.38 2.80
N ALA A 84 0.19 -10.53 3.90
CA ALA A 84 1.15 -11.63 4.05
C ALA A 84 0.58 -12.80 4.87
N GLY A 85 0.20 -12.50 6.12
CA GLY A 85 -0.37 -13.48 7.05
C GLY A 85 -1.88 -13.63 6.89
N SER A 86 -2.62 -12.57 7.23
CA SER A 86 -4.09 -12.54 7.22
C SER A 86 -4.62 -11.32 6.49
N TRP A 87 -5.72 -11.48 5.74
CA TRP A 87 -6.48 -10.36 5.16
C TRP A 87 -7.33 -9.61 6.18
N GLY A 88 -7.56 -10.22 7.35
CA GLY A 88 -8.19 -9.53 8.46
C GLY A 88 -9.62 -9.08 8.21
N TYR A 89 -9.95 -7.97 8.85
CA TYR A 89 -11.17 -7.19 8.72
C TYR A 89 -11.06 -6.11 7.63
N ALA A 90 -9.94 -6.01 6.91
CA ALA A 90 -9.68 -4.89 6.01
C ALA A 90 -10.78 -4.66 4.94
N LEU A 91 -11.38 -5.73 4.41
CA LEU A 91 -12.50 -5.59 3.46
C LEU A 91 -13.84 -5.28 4.16
N GLN A 92 -14.00 -5.69 5.42
CA GLN A 92 -15.10 -5.23 6.26
C GLN A 92 -14.98 -3.73 6.57
N ASP A 93 -13.78 -3.24 6.89
CA ASP A 93 -13.53 -1.80 7.11
C ASP A 93 -13.97 -0.98 5.87
N ILE A 94 -13.71 -1.50 4.65
CA ILE A 94 -14.18 -0.87 3.40
C ILE A 94 -15.70 -0.86 3.30
N ARG A 95 -16.37 -1.99 3.59
CA ARG A 95 -17.84 -2.05 3.60
C ARG A 95 -18.42 -1.01 4.54
N GLU A 96 -17.85 -0.88 5.74
CA GLU A 96 -18.28 0.09 6.74
C GLU A 96 -18.02 1.55 6.29
N ALA A 97 -16.84 1.83 5.72
CA ALA A 97 -16.47 3.16 5.21
C ALA A 97 -17.26 3.63 3.98
N LEU A 98 -17.94 2.70 3.30
CA LEU A 98 -18.80 2.95 2.14
C LEU A 98 -20.29 2.68 2.44
N SER A 99 -20.65 2.41 3.68
CA SER A 99 -22.02 1.98 4.05
C SER A 99 -23.10 3.03 3.79
N ASP A 100 -22.72 4.30 3.76
CA ASP A 100 -23.57 5.45 3.44
C ASP A 100 -23.61 5.79 1.94
N LYS A 101 -22.89 5.03 1.10
CA LYS A 101 -22.74 5.26 -0.34
C LYS A 101 -23.42 4.14 -1.13
N ASP A 102 -24.26 4.52 -2.08
CA ASP A 102 -24.91 3.57 -3.00
C ASP A 102 -23.91 3.19 -4.10
N VAL A 103 -23.12 2.13 -3.87
CA VAL A 103 -22.07 1.65 -4.79
C VAL A 103 -22.16 0.16 -5.03
N ILE A 104 -21.71 -0.29 -6.20
CA ILE A 104 -21.52 -1.71 -6.51
C ILE A 104 -20.11 -2.10 -6.08
N LEU A 105 -19.97 -2.59 -4.85
CA LEU A 105 -18.68 -2.99 -4.29
C LEU A 105 -18.25 -4.39 -4.72
N GLN A 106 -17.02 -4.50 -5.20
CA GLN A 106 -16.29 -5.74 -5.47
C GLN A 106 -15.10 -5.89 -4.53
N GLU A 107 -14.97 -7.06 -3.92
CA GLU A 107 -13.97 -7.34 -2.90
C GLU A 107 -12.98 -8.40 -3.39
N TYR A 108 -11.69 -8.08 -3.27
CA TYR A 108 -10.61 -8.99 -3.62
C TYR A 108 -9.50 -8.95 -2.57
N LYS A 109 -8.73 -10.04 -2.51
CA LYS A 109 -7.55 -10.14 -1.67
C LYS A 109 -6.43 -10.83 -2.43
N ILE A 110 -5.20 -10.36 -2.22
CA ILE A 110 -4.01 -10.93 -2.87
C ILE A 110 -2.93 -11.14 -1.82
N LYS A 111 -2.45 -12.38 -1.72
CA LYS A 111 -1.31 -12.69 -0.85
C LYS A 111 -0.03 -12.16 -1.48
N THR A 112 0.74 -11.39 -0.70
CA THR A 112 2.02 -10.80 -1.10
C THR A 112 3.09 -11.09 -0.04
N PRO A 113 4.39 -10.93 -0.34
CA PRO A 113 5.42 -11.05 0.69
C PRO A 113 5.23 -10.02 1.82
N GLY A 114 5.57 -10.42 3.04
CA GLY A 114 5.52 -9.55 4.23
C GLY A 114 6.61 -8.49 4.23
N ASN A 115 6.32 -7.35 4.85
CA ASN A 115 7.15 -6.15 4.76
C ASN A 115 7.33 -5.40 6.10
N TYR A 116 6.87 -5.98 7.23
CA TYR A 116 6.91 -5.32 8.53
C TYR A 116 8.21 -5.63 9.30
N ILE A 117 9.26 -4.89 8.96
CA ILE A 117 10.64 -5.13 9.44
C ILE A 117 10.84 -4.93 10.96
N LEU A 118 9.90 -4.29 11.64
CA LEU A 118 9.93 -4.14 13.10
C LEU A 118 9.56 -5.43 13.86
N GLU A 119 8.88 -6.38 13.22
CA GLU A 119 8.57 -7.68 13.83
C GLU A 119 9.34 -8.84 13.19
N TYR A 120 9.48 -8.84 11.86
CA TYR A 120 10.10 -9.95 11.14
C TYR A 120 10.92 -9.50 9.93
N GLY A 121 11.94 -10.28 9.56
CA GLY A 121 12.72 -10.04 8.35
C GLY A 121 12.04 -10.61 7.10
N ALA A 122 12.50 -10.18 5.93
CA ALA A 122 12.07 -10.71 4.65
C ALA A 122 12.26 -12.23 4.57
N PHE A 123 11.25 -12.94 4.08
CA PHE A 123 11.31 -14.38 3.79
C PHE A 123 12.36 -14.70 2.72
N PRO A 124 12.77 -15.97 2.54
CA PRO A 124 13.70 -16.36 1.46
C PRO A 124 13.25 -15.89 0.07
N ARG A 125 14.19 -15.45 -0.79
CA ARG A 125 13.87 -14.90 -2.12
C ARG A 125 13.01 -15.84 -2.98
N ALA A 126 13.33 -17.13 -3.00
CA ALA A 126 12.53 -18.14 -3.73
C ALA A 126 11.06 -18.17 -3.29
N TYR A 127 10.77 -17.96 -2.00
CA TYR A 127 9.39 -17.87 -1.51
C TYR A 127 8.71 -16.57 -1.96
N GLN A 128 9.45 -15.46 -1.96
CA GLN A 128 8.95 -14.18 -2.47
C GLN A 128 8.58 -14.28 -3.95
N GLU A 129 9.48 -14.83 -4.77
CA GLU A 129 9.29 -15.04 -6.22
C GLU A 129 8.09 -15.97 -6.50
N TYR A 130 7.96 -17.07 -5.74
CA TYR A 130 6.83 -17.98 -5.85
C TYR A 130 5.48 -17.28 -5.58
N ILE A 131 5.40 -16.44 -4.53
CA ILE A 131 4.20 -15.67 -4.25
C ILE A 131 3.92 -14.68 -5.38
N LEU A 132 4.94 -13.92 -5.80
CA LEU A 132 4.79 -12.87 -6.81
C LEU A 132 4.35 -13.43 -8.17
N LYS A 133 4.84 -14.60 -8.58
CA LYS A 133 4.35 -15.29 -9.78
C LYS A 133 2.84 -15.58 -9.74
N LYS A 134 2.30 -15.90 -8.56
CA LYS A 134 0.85 -16.09 -8.37
C LYS A 134 0.08 -14.76 -8.37
N VAL A 135 0.73 -13.65 -8.03
CA VAL A 135 0.11 -12.33 -8.06
C VAL A 135 -0.24 -11.98 -9.51
N ASP A 136 0.65 -12.25 -10.46
CA ASP A 136 0.42 -11.93 -11.88
C ASP A 136 -0.83 -12.63 -12.44
N THR A 137 -0.99 -13.94 -12.17
CA THR A 137 -2.20 -14.68 -12.57
C THR A 137 -3.47 -14.15 -11.88
N GLN A 138 -3.36 -13.71 -10.63
CA GLN A 138 -4.50 -13.12 -9.91
C GLN A 138 -4.87 -11.74 -10.45
N ILE A 139 -3.91 -10.92 -10.89
CA ILE A 139 -4.15 -9.61 -11.50
C ILE A 139 -5.05 -9.79 -12.73
N SER A 140 -4.67 -10.65 -13.69
CA SER A 140 -5.47 -10.84 -14.91
C SER A 140 -6.86 -11.42 -14.60
N LYS A 141 -6.97 -12.35 -13.65
CA LYS A 141 -8.28 -12.88 -13.20
C LYS A 141 -9.16 -11.80 -12.59
N ILE A 142 -8.62 -10.98 -11.69
CA ILE A 142 -9.36 -9.92 -11.01
C ILE A 142 -9.76 -8.83 -12.01
N ALA A 143 -8.88 -8.45 -12.93
CA ALA A 143 -9.19 -7.47 -13.97
C ALA A 143 -10.39 -7.92 -14.83
N GLY A 144 -10.44 -9.19 -15.24
CA GLY A 144 -11.61 -9.74 -15.94
C GLY A 144 -12.89 -9.64 -15.12
N LEU A 145 -12.84 -10.00 -13.83
CA LEU A 145 -13.99 -9.89 -12.93
C LEU A 145 -14.44 -8.44 -12.68
N ILE A 146 -13.49 -7.49 -12.66
CA ILE A 146 -13.81 -6.06 -12.58
C ILE A 146 -14.56 -5.64 -13.84
N LEU A 147 -14.07 -6.00 -15.03
CA LEU A 147 -14.72 -5.65 -16.30
C LEU A 147 -16.11 -6.30 -16.46
N ASP A 148 -16.35 -7.46 -15.85
CA ASP A 148 -17.65 -8.11 -15.82
C ASP A 148 -18.71 -7.35 -14.98
N ASN A 149 -18.31 -6.33 -14.20
CA ASN A 149 -19.17 -5.46 -13.38
C ASN A 149 -20.22 -6.19 -12.52
N LYS A 150 -19.84 -7.35 -11.96
CA LYS A 150 -20.71 -8.10 -11.05
C LYS A 150 -20.35 -7.77 -9.61
N LYS A 151 -21.37 -7.53 -8.76
CA LYS A 151 -21.18 -7.49 -7.31
C LYS A 151 -20.57 -8.82 -6.86
N THR A 152 -19.51 -8.76 -6.05
CA THR A 152 -18.94 -9.96 -5.45
C THR A 152 -19.69 -10.31 -4.16
N GLY A 153 -19.56 -11.57 -3.72
CA GLY A 153 -19.84 -11.89 -2.32
C GLY A 153 -18.89 -11.15 -1.38
N TYR A 154 -19.21 -11.16 -0.09
CA TYR A 154 -18.37 -10.56 0.93
C TYR A 154 -17.25 -11.51 1.36
N ILE A 155 -16.06 -10.95 1.57
CA ILE A 155 -14.91 -11.69 2.09
C ILE A 155 -14.88 -11.53 3.60
N GLU A 156 -15.33 -12.57 4.28
CA GLU A 156 -15.36 -12.59 5.74
C GLU A 156 -13.95 -12.69 6.37
N PRO A 157 -13.76 -12.13 7.58
CA PRO A 157 -12.51 -12.27 8.35
C PRO A 157 -12.20 -13.75 8.63
N ASN A 158 -10.93 -14.14 8.47
CA ASN A 158 -10.51 -15.50 8.80
C ASN A 158 -10.37 -15.72 10.31
N LEU A 159 -10.21 -17.00 10.70
CA LEU A 159 -10.06 -17.39 12.11
C LEU A 159 -8.89 -16.70 12.80
N ILE A 160 -7.76 -16.53 12.11
CA ILE A 160 -6.58 -15.82 12.64
C ILE A 160 -6.95 -14.39 13.03
N ALA A 161 -7.69 -13.68 12.19
CA ALA A 161 -8.12 -12.31 12.48
C ALA A 161 -8.98 -12.23 13.74
N ARG A 162 -9.90 -13.19 13.93
CA ARG A 162 -10.79 -13.24 15.10
C ARG A 162 -10.02 -13.42 16.41
N ILE A 163 -8.95 -14.22 16.39
CA ILE A 163 -8.09 -14.45 17.56
C ILE A 163 -7.28 -13.19 17.92
N PHE A 164 -6.81 -12.44 16.92
CA PHE A 164 -5.90 -11.31 17.13
C PHE A 164 -6.57 -9.92 17.16
N HIS A 165 -7.90 -9.83 17.04
CA HIS A 165 -8.64 -8.56 16.88
C HIS A 165 -8.39 -7.53 18.00
N SER A 166 -8.44 -7.94 19.26
CA SER A 166 -8.23 -7.00 20.39
C SER A 166 -6.78 -6.50 20.48
N LYS A 167 -5.82 -7.27 19.94
CA LYS A 167 -4.40 -6.90 19.90
C LYS A 167 -4.12 -5.93 18.74
N SER A 168 -4.83 -6.06 17.62
CA SER A 168 -4.65 -5.15 16.48
C SER A 168 -5.08 -3.72 16.78
N ASP A 169 -6.19 -3.52 17.49
CA ASP A 169 -6.67 -2.17 17.85
C ASP A 169 -5.65 -1.43 18.71
N LYS A 170 -5.15 -2.10 19.75
CA LYS A 170 -4.09 -1.55 20.62
C LYS A 170 -2.86 -1.16 19.81
N GLN A 171 -2.47 -2.02 18.87
CA GLN A 171 -1.27 -1.79 18.08
C GLN A 171 -1.40 -0.60 17.13
N ARG A 172 -2.59 -0.38 16.53
CA ARG A 172 -2.86 0.81 15.69
C ARG A 172 -2.76 2.11 16.48
N ASN A 173 -3.21 2.13 17.73
CA ASN A 173 -3.12 3.32 18.59
C ASN A 173 -1.67 3.72 18.91
N LEU A 174 -0.73 2.78 18.83
CA LEU A 174 0.70 3.02 19.07
C LEU A 174 1.48 3.43 17.81
N PHE A 175 0.82 3.59 16.66
CA PHE A 175 1.52 3.88 15.39
C PHE A 175 2.31 5.19 15.42
N SER A 176 1.72 6.21 16.03
CA SER A 176 2.33 7.53 16.21
C SER A 176 3.59 7.44 17.07
N GLU A 177 3.47 6.81 18.24
CA GLU A 177 4.55 6.66 19.24
C GLU A 177 5.72 5.84 18.69
N ILE A 178 5.45 4.64 18.17
CA ILE A 178 6.47 3.81 17.51
C ILE A 178 7.02 4.56 16.27
N GLY A 179 6.18 5.38 15.64
CA GLY A 179 6.56 6.18 14.49
C GLY A 179 7.61 7.25 14.76
N SER A 180 7.61 7.84 15.95
CA SER A 180 8.56 8.89 16.35
C SER A 180 9.93 8.36 16.74
N ASP A 181 10.05 7.06 17.05
CA ASP A 181 11.30 6.44 17.50
C ASP A 181 12.23 6.01 16.35
N PHE A 182 11.84 6.24 15.10
CA PHE A 182 12.74 6.04 13.96
C PHE A 182 13.88 7.05 14.00
N TYR A 183 15.07 6.60 13.62
CA TYR A 183 16.28 7.44 13.58
C TYR A 183 17.14 7.11 12.37
N ALA A 184 18.08 8.01 12.06
CA ALA A 184 19.12 7.79 11.06
C ALA A 184 20.43 7.41 11.75
N LYS A 185 21.08 6.36 11.26
CA LYS A 185 22.43 5.95 11.67
C LYS A 185 23.50 6.78 10.97
N GLU A 186 24.75 6.66 11.44
CA GLU A 186 25.91 7.41 10.94
C GLU A 186 26.15 7.26 9.43
N GLN A 187 25.85 6.11 8.83
CA GLN A 187 26.00 5.91 7.37
C GLN A 187 24.95 6.66 6.51
N CYS A 188 24.15 7.55 7.10
CA CYS A 188 23.15 8.31 6.36
C CYS A 188 23.81 9.30 5.40
N ALA A 189 23.61 9.11 4.10
CA ALA A 189 24.14 10.02 3.07
C ALA A 189 23.30 11.30 2.86
N HIS A 190 22.37 11.61 3.77
CA HIS A 190 21.46 12.77 3.68
C HIS A 190 20.78 12.95 2.30
N CYS A 191 20.45 11.85 1.61
CA CYS A 191 19.81 11.88 0.29
C CYS A 191 18.32 12.27 0.33
N TYR A 192 17.73 12.31 1.52
CA TYR A 192 16.33 12.66 1.80
C TYR A 192 15.28 11.83 1.05
N GLN A 193 15.63 10.64 0.55
CA GLN A 193 14.67 9.73 -0.10
C GLN A 193 13.55 9.30 0.86
N CYS A 194 13.86 9.08 2.14
CA CYS A 194 12.86 8.76 3.16
C CYS A 194 11.81 9.87 3.33
N VAL A 195 12.22 11.14 3.24
CA VAL A 195 11.33 12.31 3.31
C VAL A 195 10.38 12.30 2.11
N LYS A 196 10.92 12.15 0.90
CA LYS A 196 10.13 12.10 -0.35
C LYS A 196 9.14 10.94 -0.40
N LEU A 197 9.52 9.79 0.18
CA LEU A 197 8.68 8.59 0.22
C LEU A 197 7.59 8.63 1.30
N CYS A 198 7.71 9.50 2.30
CA CYS A 198 6.82 9.49 3.45
C CYS A 198 5.42 9.96 3.04
N PRO A 199 4.41 9.09 2.98
CA PRO A 199 3.11 9.46 2.42
C PRO A 199 2.35 10.45 3.33
N THR A 200 2.71 10.50 4.63
CA THR A 200 2.10 11.38 5.63
C THR A 200 2.93 12.61 5.95
N ASN A 201 4.03 12.86 5.23
CA ASN A 201 4.99 13.93 5.53
C ASN A 201 5.47 13.91 7.00
N ASN A 202 5.67 12.71 7.55
CA ASN A 202 6.08 12.53 8.94
C ASN A 202 7.56 12.86 9.21
N ILE A 203 8.38 12.90 8.16
CA ILE A 203 9.83 13.09 8.30
C ILE A 203 10.15 14.50 7.83
N THR A 204 10.77 15.29 8.70
CA THR A 204 11.20 16.67 8.42
C THR A 204 12.72 16.79 8.54
N ILE A 205 13.26 17.90 8.06
CA ILE A 205 14.70 18.21 8.12
C ILE A 205 14.88 19.41 9.04
N SER A 206 15.68 19.27 10.09
CA SER A 206 16.07 20.35 11.00
C SER A 206 17.58 20.32 11.20
N ASP A 207 18.26 21.43 10.94
CA ASP A 207 19.72 21.55 11.05
C ASP A 207 20.49 20.43 10.32
N GLY A 208 20.00 20.04 9.12
CA GLY A 208 20.55 18.96 8.31
C GLY A 208 20.16 17.54 8.76
N ASN A 209 19.58 17.38 9.94
CA ASN A 209 19.17 16.12 10.54
C ASN A 209 17.73 15.73 10.19
N LEU A 210 17.48 14.43 10.11
CA LEU A 210 16.15 13.85 9.88
C LEU A 210 15.39 13.74 11.21
N ILE A 211 14.19 14.28 11.28
CA ILE A 211 13.32 14.25 12.46
C ILE A 211 12.01 13.52 12.11
N TRP A 212 11.68 12.46 12.87
CA TRP A 212 10.43 11.73 12.73
C TRP A 212 9.37 12.27 13.70
N GLY A 213 8.22 12.66 13.16
CA GLY A 213 7.07 13.13 13.94
C GLY A 213 6.10 12.01 14.34
N SER A 214 4.89 12.44 14.71
CA SER A 214 3.79 11.63 15.28
C SER A 214 2.71 11.21 14.26
N LYS A 215 2.92 11.46 12.96
CA LYS A 215 1.98 11.12 11.86
C LYS A 215 2.39 9.86 11.11
N CYS A 216 3.17 8.97 11.71
CA CYS A 216 3.63 7.76 11.04
C CYS A 216 2.48 6.80 10.77
N ALA A 217 2.38 6.32 9.52
CA ALA A 217 1.41 5.29 9.14
C ALA A 217 1.96 3.86 9.22
N GLN A 218 3.18 3.69 9.76
CA GLN A 218 3.90 2.41 9.84
C GLN A 218 4.01 1.63 8.51
N CYS A 219 4.07 2.34 7.39
CA CYS A 219 4.20 1.68 6.07
C CYS A 219 5.57 1.04 5.80
N MET A 220 6.55 1.34 6.66
CA MET A 220 7.94 0.89 6.56
C MET A 220 8.69 1.37 5.32
N ALA A 221 8.14 2.28 4.51
CA ALA A 221 8.78 2.73 3.27
C ALA A 221 10.18 3.32 3.51
N CYS A 222 10.32 4.22 4.50
CA CYS A 222 11.59 4.90 4.78
C CYS A 222 12.73 3.94 5.15
N ILE A 223 12.45 2.93 5.96
CA ILE A 223 13.43 1.92 6.39
C ILE A 223 13.71 0.89 5.29
N GLN A 224 12.68 0.48 4.53
CA GLN A 224 12.83 -0.54 3.49
C GLN A 224 13.52 -0.03 2.23
N TRP A 225 13.33 1.24 1.87
CA TRP A 225 13.88 1.85 0.65
C TRP A 225 15.11 2.72 0.90
N CYS A 226 15.67 2.75 2.11
CA CYS A 226 16.88 3.54 2.37
C CYS A 226 18.06 2.94 1.59
N PRO A 227 18.67 3.65 0.62
CA PRO A 227 19.76 3.08 -0.19
C PRO A 227 21.02 2.77 0.64
N GLN A 228 21.19 3.44 1.77
CA GLN A 228 22.30 3.23 2.70
C GLN A 228 21.95 2.31 3.87
N ASN A 229 20.71 1.77 3.93
CA ASN A 229 20.19 1.08 5.11
C ASN A 229 20.43 1.86 6.42
N ALA A 230 20.33 3.19 6.34
CA ALA A 230 20.66 4.12 7.42
C ALA A 230 19.47 4.43 8.32
N VAL A 231 18.23 4.36 7.81
CA VAL A 231 17.04 4.49 8.65
C VAL A 231 16.90 3.23 9.51
N SER A 232 16.70 3.40 10.81
CA SER A 232 16.59 2.31 11.80
C SER A 232 15.53 2.64 12.85
N HIS A 233 15.26 1.69 13.74
CA HIS A 233 14.30 1.80 14.82
C HIS A 233 14.72 0.89 15.98
N PRO A 234 14.50 1.24 17.26
CA PRO A 234 14.89 0.40 18.41
C PRO A 234 14.33 -1.04 18.38
N LEU A 235 13.12 -1.22 17.85
CA LEU A 235 12.49 -2.54 17.65
C LEU A 235 13.08 -3.36 16.48
N MET A 236 13.94 -2.79 15.64
CA MET A 236 14.55 -3.50 14.51
C MET A 236 15.77 -4.31 14.99
N LYS A 237 15.71 -5.65 14.84
CA LYS A 237 16.86 -6.53 15.07
C LYS A 237 17.83 -6.50 13.87
N GLU A 238 19.14 -6.55 14.14
CA GLU A 238 20.22 -6.41 13.14
C GLU A 238 20.18 -7.47 12.02
N ASN A 239 19.77 -8.70 12.33
CA ASN A 239 19.78 -9.82 11.38
C ASN A 239 18.56 -9.85 10.43
N ARG A 240 17.65 -8.87 10.51
CA ARG A 240 16.46 -8.84 9.67
C ARG A 240 16.79 -8.36 8.26
N ARG A 241 16.37 -9.16 7.28
CA ARG A 241 16.49 -8.82 5.86
C ARG A 241 15.43 -7.81 5.45
N TYR A 242 15.84 -6.82 4.65
CA TYR A 242 14.95 -5.85 4.04
C TYR A 242 14.13 -6.48 2.90
N TYR A 243 12.97 -5.90 2.63
CA TYR A 243 12.08 -6.30 1.56
C TYR A 243 11.54 -5.08 0.81
N THR A 244 11.72 -5.09 -0.51
CA THR A 244 10.99 -4.26 -1.45
C THR A 244 10.49 -5.15 -2.58
N ASN A 245 9.36 -4.80 -3.19
CA ASN A 245 8.88 -5.53 -4.35
C ASN A 245 9.95 -5.46 -5.46
N PRO A 246 10.42 -6.61 -6.00
CA PRO A 246 11.54 -6.64 -6.93
C PRO A 246 11.23 -6.01 -8.28
N ASN A 247 9.95 -5.80 -8.62
CA ASN A 247 9.52 -5.18 -9.88
C ASN A 247 9.34 -3.66 -9.75
N VAL A 248 9.53 -3.11 -8.54
CA VAL A 248 9.33 -1.69 -8.24
C VAL A 248 10.67 -1.04 -7.88
N ILE A 249 10.84 0.21 -8.31
CA ILE A 249 11.94 1.10 -7.92
C ILE A 249 11.41 2.44 -7.42
N ILE A 250 12.29 3.23 -6.82
CA ILE A 250 12.05 4.64 -6.53
C ILE A 250 12.74 5.46 -7.63
N ASN A 251 11.98 6.31 -8.31
CA ASN A 251 12.53 7.21 -9.32
C ASN A 251 13.14 8.47 -8.69
N LYS A 252 13.71 9.35 -9.52
CA LYS A 252 14.41 10.57 -9.05
C LYS A 252 13.51 11.52 -8.24
N SER A 253 12.20 11.52 -8.48
CA SER A 253 11.25 12.35 -7.72
C SER A 253 10.82 11.71 -6.40
N GLY A 254 11.23 10.48 -6.10
CA GLY A 254 10.84 9.75 -4.90
C GLY A 254 9.53 8.98 -5.05
N ALA A 255 9.01 8.82 -6.27
CA ALA A 255 7.80 8.06 -6.54
C ALA A 255 8.11 6.60 -6.91
N LEU A 256 7.15 5.70 -6.65
CA LEU A 256 7.21 4.29 -7.05
C LEU A 256 7.05 4.16 -8.57
N GLU A 257 7.87 3.34 -9.20
CA GLU A 257 7.85 3.06 -10.63
C GLU A 257 8.13 1.58 -10.93
N LEU A 258 7.56 1.02 -12.00
CA LEU A 258 7.89 -0.35 -12.44
C LEU A 258 9.22 -0.38 -13.19
N LYS A 259 10.06 -1.38 -12.94
CA LYS A 259 11.36 -1.56 -13.62
C LYS A 259 11.25 -1.68 -15.14
N GLU A 260 10.18 -2.27 -15.65
CA GLU A 260 9.96 -2.46 -17.10
C GLU A 260 9.84 -1.15 -17.90
N ASN A 261 9.62 -0.01 -17.24
CA ASN A 261 9.56 1.30 -17.90
C ASN A 261 10.94 1.89 -18.19
N ILE A 262 12.03 1.37 -17.60
CA ILE A 262 13.38 1.92 -17.76
C ILE A 262 14.03 1.45 -19.07
N SER A 263 13.68 0.26 -19.57
CA SER A 263 14.25 -0.27 -20.82
C SER A 263 13.70 0.39 -22.09
N ARG A 264 12.63 1.19 -21.99
CA ARG A 264 12.02 1.91 -23.13
C ARG A 264 12.46 3.37 -23.26
N SER A 265 13.16 3.95 -22.27
CA SER A 265 13.62 5.35 -22.32
C SER A 265 15.10 5.52 -22.68
N THR A 266 15.88 4.43 -22.74
CA THR A 266 17.32 4.46 -23.08
C THR A 266 17.65 4.19 -24.55
N TYR A 267 16.63 4.02 -25.42
CA TYR A 267 16.80 3.86 -26.87
C TYR A 267 15.99 4.87 -27.70
N LYS A 268 15.80 6.08 -27.17
CA LYS A 268 15.37 7.25 -27.95
C LYS A 268 16.26 8.44 -27.59
N ASN A 269 17.45 8.44 -28.16
CA ASN A 269 18.22 9.62 -28.54
C ASN A 269 18.98 9.24 -29.81
#